data_AF-A0ABD3RDQ4-F1
#
_entry.id   AF-A0ABD3RDQ4-F1
#
_cell.length_a   1.000
_cell.length_b   1.000
_cell.length_c   1.000
_cell.angle_alpha   90.00
_cell.angle_beta   90.00
_cell.angle_gamma   90.00
#
_symmetry.space_group_name_H-M   'P 1'
#
loop_
_entity.id
_entity.type
_entity.pdbx_description
1 polymer ?
#
loop_
_entity_poly.entity_id
_entity_poly.type
_entity_poly.pdbx_seq_one_letter_code
_entity_poly.pdbx_strand_id
1 'polypeptide(L)'
;MPALTEIFGDDSVLQFGGGTLGHPWGNAPGAVANRVALEACVQARNEGRDLAAEGNTIIREACKWSPELAAACEVWKEIKFEFKPVDTLDKYMNNDSTSEDSLYNRSIERNDNYISRCVFDSDNRRTISESGRSSIPTRATSSELTLSDLTLREKI
;
A
#
# COMPACT_ATOMS: atom_id res chain seq x y z
N MET A 1 -13.17 -4.24 6.08
CA MET A 1 -12.22 -4.46 7.19
C MET A 1 -11.54 -5.84 7.15
N PRO A 2 -12.25 -6.97 6.99
CA PRO A 2 -11.64 -8.30 7.06
C PRO A 2 -10.46 -8.49 6.09
N ALA A 3 -10.67 -8.22 4.80
CA ALA A 3 -9.63 -8.34 3.77
C ALA A 3 -8.41 -7.44 4.04
N LEU A 4 -8.59 -6.24 4.58
CA LEU A 4 -7.47 -5.35 4.92
C LEU A 4 -6.63 -5.93 6.06
N THR A 5 -7.29 -6.51 7.06
CA THR A 5 -6.61 -7.13 8.22
C THR A 5 -5.87 -8.40 7.79
N GLU A 6 -6.42 -9.15 6.86
CA GLU A 6 -5.80 -10.34 6.28
C GLU A 6 -4.57 -10.00 5.43
N ILE A 7 -4.66 -9.00 4.54
CA ILE A 7 -3.58 -8.63 3.62
C ILE A 7 -2.40 -7.97 4.34
N PHE A 8 -2.68 -7.01 5.24
CA PHE A 8 -1.64 -6.15 5.81
C PHE A 8 -1.17 -6.55 7.22
N GLY A 9 -1.97 -7.33 7.96
CA GLY A 9 -1.64 -7.70 9.33
C GLY A 9 -1.66 -6.52 10.32
N ASP A 10 -1.01 -6.71 11.47
CA ASP A 10 -1.11 -5.81 12.63
C ASP A 10 -0.29 -4.53 12.50
N ASP A 11 0.89 -4.59 11.87
CA ASP A 11 1.81 -3.47 11.73
C ASP A 11 1.44 -2.59 10.52
N SER A 12 0.18 -2.16 10.48
CA SER A 12 -0.39 -1.37 9.40
C SER A 12 -1.25 -0.22 9.90
N VAL A 13 -1.36 0.84 9.10
CA VAL A 13 -2.27 1.96 9.37
C VAL A 13 -3.39 1.93 8.33
N LEU A 14 -4.60 1.62 8.77
CA LEU A 14 -5.80 1.60 7.92
C LEU A 14 -6.49 2.97 7.98
N GLN A 15 -6.31 3.78 6.95
CA GLN A 15 -6.85 5.15 6.90
C GLN A 15 -8.24 5.20 6.25
N PHE A 16 -9.22 5.74 6.98
CA PHE A 16 -10.60 5.90 6.51
C PHE A 16 -10.99 7.38 6.46
N GLY A 17 -10.63 8.09 5.38
CA GLY A 17 -11.02 9.49 5.17
C GLY A 17 -12.53 9.63 4.91
N GLY A 18 -12.94 9.37 3.66
CA GLY A 18 -14.36 9.37 3.29
C GLY A 18 -15.21 8.36 4.09
N GLY A 19 -14.62 7.23 4.47
CA GLY A 19 -15.26 6.21 5.31
C GLY A 19 -15.50 6.62 6.78
N THR A 20 -14.96 7.76 7.23
CA THR A 20 -15.28 8.34 8.54
C THR A 20 -16.15 9.57 8.39
N LEU A 21 -15.71 10.54 7.57
CA LEU A 21 -16.40 11.82 7.40
C LEU A 21 -17.75 11.70 6.69
N GLY A 22 -17.93 10.65 5.88
CA GLY A 22 -19.19 10.36 5.17
C GLY A 22 -20.21 9.56 5.99
N HIS A 23 -19.93 9.25 7.25
CA HIS A 23 -20.86 8.49 8.09
C HIS A 23 -22.14 9.30 8.34
N PRO A 24 -23.35 8.71 8.23
CA PRO A 24 -24.62 9.44 8.29
C PRO A 24 -24.86 10.16 9.63
N TRP A 25 -24.17 9.74 10.70
CA TRP A 25 -24.27 10.34 12.04
C TRP A 25 -23.05 11.20 12.42
N GLY A 26 -22.21 11.54 11.45
CA GLY A 26 -21.03 12.38 11.64
C GLY A 26 -19.77 11.63 12.04
N ASN A 27 -18.69 12.40 12.27
CA ASN A 27 -17.32 11.89 12.33
C ASN A 27 -17.06 10.93 13.50
N ALA A 28 -17.57 11.25 14.69
CA ALA A 28 -17.33 10.42 15.88
C ALA A 28 -17.98 9.02 15.72
N PRO A 29 -19.26 8.89 15.33
CA PRO A 29 -19.82 7.59 14.97
C PRO A 29 -19.09 6.87 13.83
N GLY A 30 -18.63 7.60 12.81
CA GLY A 30 -17.82 7.01 11.74
C GLY A 30 -16.51 6.41 12.26
N ALA A 31 -15.84 7.08 13.20
CA ALA A 31 -14.62 6.57 13.83
C ALA A 31 -14.92 5.34 14.70
N VAL A 32 -16.04 5.34 15.44
CA VAL A 32 -16.50 4.18 16.22
C VAL A 32 -16.78 2.99 15.31
N ALA A 33 -17.48 3.17 14.19
CA ALA A 33 -17.76 2.10 13.23
C ALA A 33 -16.46 1.44 12.72
N ASN A 34 -15.47 2.24 12.31
CA ASN A 34 -14.18 1.74 11.84
C ASN A 34 -13.43 0.99 12.95
N ARG A 35 -13.45 1.50 14.19
CA ARG A 35 -12.79 0.86 15.34
C ARG A 35 -13.43 -0.48 15.68
N VAL A 36 -14.76 -0.53 15.78
CA VAL A 36 -15.51 -1.75 16.08
C VAL A 36 -15.28 -2.81 15.01
N ALA A 37 -15.33 -2.44 13.74
CA ALA A 37 -15.07 -3.37 12.65
C ALA A 37 -13.66 -3.96 12.72
N LEU A 38 -12.64 -3.15 13.06
CA LEU A 38 -11.26 -3.60 13.19
C LEU A 38 -11.08 -4.56 14.37
N GLU A 39 -11.56 -4.19 15.55
CA GLU A 39 -11.46 -5.04 16.74
C GLU A 39 -12.18 -6.38 16.58
N ALA A 40 -13.36 -6.38 15.95
CA ALA A 40 -14.09 -7.61 15.64
C ALA A 40 -13.30 -8.52 14.68
N CYS A 41 -12.62 -7.94 13.67
CA CYS A 41 -11.78 -8.70 12.75
C CYS A 41 -10.54 -9.27 13.45
N VAL A 42 -9.85 -8.47 14.27
CA VAL A 42 -8.67 -8.91 15.01
C VAL A 42 -9.03 -10.00 16.03
N GLN A 43 -10.13 -9.85 16.75
CA GLN A 43 -10.62 -10.88 17.67
C GLN A 43 -10.90 -12.19 16.92
N ALA A 44 -11.69 -12.15 15.85
CA ALA A 44 -12.04 -13.32 15.06
C ALA A 44 -10.78 -14.04 14.50
N ARG A 45 -9.81 -13.27 13.99
CA ARG A 45 -8.53 -13.81 13.52
C ARG A 45 -7.75 -14.49 14.64
N ASN A 46 -7.69 -13.86 15.82
CA ASN A 46 -6.98 -14.40 16.97
C ASN A 46 -7.67 -15.65 17.55
N GLU A 47 -8.98 -15.80 17.35
CA GLU A 47 -9.76 -17.02 17.64
C GLU A 47 -9.62 -18.11 16.55
N GLY A 48 -8.82 -17.85 15.50
CA GLY A 48 -8.52 -18.82 14.44
C GLY A 48 -9.57 -18.88 13.32
N ARG A 49 -10.47 -17.89 13.22
CA ARG A 49 -11.45 -17.80 12.13
C ARG A 49 -10.78 -17.34 10.83
N ASP A 50 -11.30 -17.83 9.71
CA ASP A 50 -10.82 -17.44 8.39
C ASP A 50 -11.47 -16.11 7.94
N LEU A 51 -10.69 -15.03 7.94
CA LEU A 51 -11.19 -13.71 7.54
C LEU A 51 -11.60 -13.62 6.06
N ALA A 52 -10.97 -14.41 5.17
CA ALA A 52 -11.27 -14.41 3.75
C ALA A 52 -12.67 -14.98 3.49
N ALA A 53 -12.97 -16.09 4.17
CA ALA A 53 -14.24 -16.81 4.02
C ALA A 53 -15.36 -16.22 4.90
N GLU A 54 -15.04 -15.87 6.15
CA GLU A 54 -16.04 -15.52 7.17
C GLU A 54 -16.17 -14.01 7.43
N GLY A 55 -15.35 -13.19 6.78
CA GLY A 55 -15.27 -11.75 7.04
C GLY A 55 -16.61 -11.01 7.03
N ASN A 56 -17.48 -11.33 6.07
CA ASN A 56 -18.81 -10.72 5.99
C ASN A 56 -19.71 -11.13 7.17
N THR A 57 -19.59 -12.36 7.67
CA THR A 57 -20.36 -12.84 8.82
C THR A 57 -19.89 -12.15 10.09
N ILE A 58 -18.57 -12.02 10.29
CA ILE A 58 -17.97 -11.31 11.44
C ILE A 58 -18.49 -9.87 11.51
N ILE A 59 -18.48 -9.14 10.40
CA ILE A 59 -18.99 -7.76 10.36
C ILE A 59 -20.49 -7.71 10.67
N ARG A 60 -21.30 -8.61 10.10
CA ARG A 60 -22.74 -8.66 10.38
C ARG A 60 -23.04 -9.01 11.85
N GLU A 61 -22.22 -9.86 12.48
CA GLU A 61 -22.32 -10.16 13.91
C GLU A 61 -22.01 -8.92 14.76
N ALA A 62 -20.97 -8.16 14.39
CA ALA A 62 -20.63 -6.90 15.05
C ALA A 62 -21.74 -5.83 14.91
N CYS A 63 -22.40 -5.75 13.75
CA CYS A 63 -23.52 -4.84 13.54
C CYS A 63 -24.71 -5.07 14.49
N LYS A 64 -24.86 -6.28 15.06
CA LYS A 64 -25.96 -6.57 15.99
C LYS A 64 -25.87 -5.77 17.30
N TRP A 65 -24.65 -5.38 17.69
CA TRP A 65 -24.40 -4.68 18.95
C TRP A 65 -23.74 -3.30 18.77
N SER A 66 -23.23 -2.95 17.58
CA SER A 66 -22.81 -1.58 17.26
C SER A 66 -23.75 -0.95 16.22
N PRO A 67 -24.59 0.01 16.62
CA PRO A 67 -25.47 0.72 15.70
C PRO A 67 -24.70 1.60 14.71
N GLU A 68 -23.55 2.15 15.09
CA GLU A 68 -22.69 2.95 14.21
C GLU A 68 -22.14 2.09 13.07
N LEU A 69 -21.63 0.89 13.39
CA LEU A 69 -21.17 -0.04 12.36
C LEU A 69 -22.34 -0.49 11.47
N ALA A 70 -23.52 -0.74 12.03
CA ALA A 70 -24.70 -1.11 11.24
C ALA A 70 -25.07 -0.01 10.23
N ALA A 71 -25.08 1.25 10.66
CA ALA A 71 -25.35 2.39 9.78
C ALA A 71 -24.30 2.54 8.68
N ALA A 72 -23.00 2.41 9.01
CA ALA A 72 -21.91 2.40 8.04
C ALA A 72 -22.08 1.28 6.99
N CYS A 73 -22.40 0.06 7.44
CA CYS A 73 -22.60 -1.08 6.55
C CYS A 73 -23.79 -0.86 5.60
N GLU A 74 -24.88 -0.26 6.06
CA GLU A 74 -26.03 0.00 5.19
C GLU A 74 -25.70 0.99 4.07
N VAL A 75 -24.90 2.02 4.36
CA VAL A 75 -24.51 3.04 3.39
C VAL A 75 -23.53 2.50 2.34
N TRP A 76 -22.56 1.67 2.73
CA TRP A 76 -21.45 1.29 1.85
C TRP A 76 -21.43 -0.18 1.40
N LYS A 77 -22.42 -1.02 1.74
CA LYS A 77 -22.44 -2.46 1.41
C LYS A 77 -22.29 -2.79 -0.08
N GLU A 78 -22.74 -1.92 -0.98
CA GLU A 78 -22.71 -2.16 -2.44
C GLU A 78 -21.47 -1.56 -3.11
N ILE A 79 -20.69 -0.74 -2.40
CA ILE A 79 -19.56 -0.03 -2.99
C ILE A 79 -18.37 -0.98 -3.13
N LYS A 80 -17.94 -1.19 -4.37
CA LYS A 80 -16.77 -1.99 -4.74
C LYS A 80 -15.98 -1.30 -5.85
N PHE A 81 -14.67 -1.54 -5.86
CA PHE A 81 -13.77 -1.03 -6.89
C PHE A 81 -13.12 -2.21 -7.60
N GLU A 82 -13.67 -2.60 -8.75
CA GLU A 82 -13.23 -3.75 -9.53
C GLU A 82 -12.69 -3.25 -10.88
N PHE A 83 -11.37 -3.04 -10.96
CA PHE A 83 -10.69 -2.54 -12.15
C PHE A 83 -9.43 -3.36 -12.41
N LYS A 84 -9.02 -3.43 -13.68
CA LYS A 84 -7.76 -4.07 -14.05
C LYS A 84 -6.58 -3.22 -13.54
N PRO A 85 -5.63 -3.79 -12.76
CA PRO A 85 -4.44 -3.06 -12.33
C PRO A 85 -3.56 -2.72 -13.53
N VAL A 86 -3.00 -1.51 -13.52
CA VAL A 86 -2.06 -1.03 -14.55
C VAL A 86 -0.65 -1.55 -14.27
N ASP A 87 -0.26 -1.56 -13.00
CA ASP A 87 1.01 -2.09 -12.53
C ASP A 87 0.84 -3.56 -12.11
N THR A 88 1.47 -4.48 -12.84
CA THR A 88 1.37 -5.92 -12.62
C THR A 88 2.72 -6.58 -12.79
N LEU A 89 2.97 -7.65 -12.04
CA LEU A 89 4.18 -8.45 -12.21
C LEU A 89 4.33 -8.96 -13.65
N ASP A 90 5.54 -8.85 -14.18
CA ASP A 90 5.88 -9.46 -15.46
C ASP A 90 5.82 -10.98 -15.37
N LYS A 91 5.19 -11.61 -16.37
CA LYS A 91 4.94 -13.06 -16.40
C LYS A 91 6.20 -13.93 -16.28
N TYR A 92 7.37 -13.37 -16.57
CA TYR A 92 8.65 -14.09 -16.51
C TYR A 92 9.20 -14.29 -15.10
N MET A 93 8.72 -13.53 -14.11
CA MET A 93 9.12 -13.72 -12.70
C MET A 93 8.42 -14.90 -12.02
N ASN A 94 7.41 -15.50 -12.67
CA ASN A 94 6.62 -16.59 -12.08
C ASN A 94 7.11 -18.00 -12.44
N ASN A 95 8.11 -18.13 -13.33
CA ASN A 95 8.58 -19.43 -13.85
C ASN A 95 10.08 -19.70 -13.64
N ASP A 96 10.85 -18.79 -13.04
CA ASP A 96 12.30 -18.99 -12.90
C ASP A 96 12.67 -19.49 -11.50
N SER A 97 12.80 -20.81 -11.41
CA SER A 97 13.84 -21.44 -10.61
C SER A 97 15.21 -21.37 -11.32
N THR A 98 15.41 -20.51 -12.32
CA THR A 98 16.74 -20.27 -12.90
C THR A 98 17.39 -19.05 -12.25
N SER A 99 18.63 -19.27 -11.80
CA SER A 99 19.50 -18.34 -11.07
C SER A 99 19.56 -16.93 -11.65
N GLU A 100 19.75 -15.92 -10.79
CA GLU A 100 19.88 -14.48 -11.13
C GLU A 100 20.80 -14.17 -12.33
N ASP A 101 21.75 -15.05 -12.64
CA ASP A 101 22.65 -14.97 -13.81
C ASP A 101 21.93 -14.99 -15.18
N SER A 102 20.73 -15.59 -15.26
CA SER A 102 19.99 -15.69 -16.53
C SER A 102 19.34 -14.36 -16.95
N LEU A 103 18.90 -13.55 -15.97
CA LEU A 103 18.28 -12.24 -16.19
C LEU A 103 19.31 -11.18 -16.59
N TYR A 104 20.53 -11.26 -16.05
CA TYR A 104 21.63 -10.37 -16.42
C TYR A 104 22.03 -10.53 -17.90
N ASN A 105 22.20 -11.77 -18.36
CA ASN A 105 22.57 -12.04 -19.75
C ASN A 105 21.48 -11.64 -20.75
N ARG A 106 20.19 -11.78 -20.38
CA ARG A 106 19.06 -11.39 -21.23
C ARG A 106 18.89 -9.86 -21.34
N SER A 107 19.25 -9.11 -20.30
CA SER A 107 19.27 -7.63 -20.32
C SER A 107 20.37 -7.08 -21.24
N ILE A 108 21.55 -7.72 -21.25
CA ILE A 108 22.65 -7.34 -22.15
C ILE A 108 22.29 -7.59 -23.62
N GLU A 109 21.62 -8.71 -23.94
CA GLU A 109 21.18 -8.99 -25.31
C GLU A 109 20.11 -8.02 -25.83
N ARG A 110 19.27 -7.46 -24.96
CA ARG A 110 18.21 -6.51 -25.32
C ARG A 110 18.64 -5.05 -25.31
N ASN A 111 19.88 -4.76 -24.90
CA ASN A 111 20.43 -3.39 -24.80
C ASN A 111 19.57 -2.47 -23.91
N ASP A 112 18.90 -3.06 -22.91
CA ASP A 112 18.04 -2.36 -21.95
C ASP A 112 18.91 -1.71 -20.86
N ASN A 113 19.61 -0.63 -21.20
CA ASN A 113 20.53 0.12 -20.32
C ASN A 113 19.83 0.89 -19.18
N TYR A 114 18.57 0.57 -18.87
CA TYR A 114 17.75 1.32 -17.90
C TYR A 114 17.82 0.79 -16.47
N ILE A 115 18.37 -0.41 -16.25
CA ILE A 115 18.52 -0.98 -14.91
C ILE A 115 19.88 -0.54 -14.34
N SER A 116 19.90 0.63 -13.70
CA SER A 116 21.03 1.02 -12.85
C SER A 116 20.95 0.21 -11.55
N ARG A 117 21.71 -0.90 -11.47
CA ARG A 117 21.80 -1.71 -10.25
C ARG A 117 22.62 -0.92 -9.22
N CYS A 118 21.98 -0.46 -8.13
CA CYS A 118 22.70 0.03 -6.96
C CYS A 118 23.41 -1.16 -6.32
N VAL A 119 24.72 -1.27 -6.54
CA VAL A 119 25.56 -2.31 -5.91
C VAL A 119 25.97 -1.80 -4.54
N PHE A 120 25.77 -2.64 -3.51
CA PHE A 120 26.20 -2.39 -2.14
C PHE A 120 27.34 -3.34 -1.81
N ASP A 121 28.35 -2.85 -1.09
CA ASP A 121 29.42 -3.70 -0.57
C ASP A 121 28.93 -4.56 0.63
N SER A 122 29.83 -5.40 1.15
CA SER A 122 29.55 -6.25 2.32
C SER A 122 29.21 -5.48 3.59
N ASP A 123 29.54 -4.18 3.65
CA ASP A 123 29.24 -3.27 4.75
C ASP A 123 28.00 -2.40 4.44
N ASN A 124 27.25 -2.76 3.39
CA ASN A 124 26.04 -2.10 2.90
C ASN A 124 26.25 -0.63 2.47
N ARG A 125 27.46 -0.27 2.04
CA ARG A 125 27.75 1.04 1.44
C ARG A 125 27.59 0.97 -0.07
N ARG A 126 27.00 2.00 -0.65
CA ARG A 126 26.80 2.09 -2.11
C ARG A 126 28.17 2.17 -2.80
N THR A 127 28.50 1.19 -3.64
CA THR A 127 29.73 1.23 -4.44
C THR A 127 29.51 2.11 -5.66
N ILE A 128 30.39 3.09 -5.88
CA ILE A 128 30.32 3.98 -7.04
C ILE A 128 30.73 3.16 -8.28
N SER A 129 29.77 2.68 -9.06
CA SER A 129 30.07 2.20 -10.41
C SER A 129 29.96 3.36 -11.40
N GLU A 130 31.11 3.78 -11.95
CA GLU A 130 31.21 4.73 -13.05
C GLU A 130 30.62 4.17 -14.36
N SER A 131 30.07 5.09 -15.15
CA SER A 131 29.79 5.03 -16.59
C SER A 131 28.49 4.37 -17.09
N GLY A 132 27.37 5.02 -16.78
CA GLY A 132 26.27 5.18 -17.72
C GLY A 132 25.94 6.66 -17.86
N ARG A 133 26.51 7.36 -18.86
CA ARG A 133 26.08 8.74 -19.16
C ARG A 133 24.61 8.69 -19.58
N SER A 134 23.73 9.08 -18.67
CA SER A 134 22.35 9.45 -19.02
C SER A 134 22.42 10.60 -20.03
N SER A 135 21.83 10.41 -21.20
CA SER A 135 21.63 11.45 -22.21
C SER A 135 20.45 12.38 -21.87
N ILE A 136 19.86 12.25 -20.68
CA ILE A 136 18.84 13.16 -20.17
C ILE A 136 19.55 14.31 -19.44
N PRO A 137 19.43 15.57 -19.88
CA PRO A 137 19.96 16.70 -19.12
C PRO A 137 19.12 16.86 -17.85
N THR A 138 19.59 16.31 -16.73
CA THR A 138 19.06 16.64 -15.41
C THR A 138 19.53 18.03 -15.03
N ARG A 139 18.69 19.03 -15.28
CA ARG A 139 18.86 20.39 -14.78
C ARG A 139 18.43 20.44 -13.32
N ALA A 140 19.32 20.01 -12.42
CA ALA A 140 19.36 20.46 -11.04
C ALA A 140 20.67 19.97 -10.41
N THR A 141 21.67 20.84 -10.34
CA THR A 141 22.78 20.65 -9.40
C THR A 141 22.30 21.10 -8.03
N SER A 142 22.54 20.29 -7.00
CA SER A 142 22.17 20.48 -5.59
C SER A 142 22.70 21.75 -4.91
N SER A 143 23.26 22.69 -5.67
CA SER A 143 23.79 23.97 -5.20
C SER A 143 22.82 25.15 -5.36
N GLU A 144 21.58 24.93 -5.84
CA GLU A 144 20.63 26.02 -6.14
C GLU A 144 19.41 26.11 -5.20
N LEU A 145 19.38 25.43 -4.05
CA LEU A 145 18.31 25.62 -3.07
C LEU A 145 18.83 26.47 -1.91
N THR A 146 18.44 27.74 -1.89
CA THR A 146 18.70 28.63 -0.73
C THR A 146 17.51 28.57 0.24
N LEU A 147 17.80 28.75 1.53
CA LEU A 147 16.84 28.65 2.65
C LEU A 147 15.59 29.55 2.53
N SER A 148 15.54 30.49 1.59
CA SER A 148 14.35 31.30 1.30
C SER A 148 13.23 30.54 0.59
N ASP A 149 13.54 29.45 -0.12
CA ASP A 149 12.55 28.69 -0.91
C ASP A 149 11.67 27.74 -0.06
N LEU A 150 11.95 27.61 1.24
CA LEU A 150 11.21 26.72 2.16
C LEU A 150 10.12 27.42 2.98
N THR A 151 9.81 28.70 2.75
CA THR A 151 8.88 29.49 3.61
C THR A 151 7.54 29.88 2.98
N LEU A 152 7.07 29.15 1.96
CA LEU A 152 5.76 29.40 1.33
C LEU A 152 4.84 28.19 1.40
N ARG A 153 4.47 27.76 2.62
CA ARG A 153 3.31 26.87 2.85
C ARG A 153 2.76 26.87 4.27
N GLU A 154 2.82 28.00 4.97
CA GLU A 154 1.96 28.26 6.14
C GLU A 154 1.07 29.47 5.84
N LYS A 155 -0.11 29.20 5.30
CA LYS A 155 -1.34 30.03 5.35
C LYS A 155 -2.42 29.40 4.47
N ILE A 156 -3.13 28.42 5.02
CA ILE A 156 -4.60 28.29 4.97
C ILE A 156 -5.02 27.70 6.32
#